data_AF-A0A1E1W7Y7-F1
#
_entry.id   AF-A0A1E1W7Y7-F1
#
_cell.length_a   1.000
_cell.length_b   1.000
_cell.length_c   1.000
_cell.angle_alpha   90.00
_cell.angle_beta   90.00
_cell.angle_gamma   90.00
#
_symmetry.space_group_name_H-M   'P 1'
#
loop_
_entity.id
_entity.type
_entity.pdbx_description
1 polymer ?
#
loop_
_entity_poly.entity_id
_entity_poly.type
_entity_poly.pdbx_seq_one_letter_code
_entity_poly.pdbx_strand_id
1 'polypeptide(L)'
;EHITEEDVKLILANSSYSNNEGVLRTYQVRYASDKMLGFLADYYKLKVVVTEKNDDKKVLSFFIKAVSRTNASKAQMVKELNLFEKELHFYSIIKKELDIPGLKPWSAKFISALNDAIVFQDLNALEYKLRDKFERFDMAHTIQALRTLARFHASSIIFEENRK
;
A
#
# COMPACT_ATOMS: atom_id res chain seq x y z
N GLU A 1 5.29 0.76 -18.90
CA GLU A 1 4.98 0.31 -17.53
C GLU A 1 5.00 -1.22 -17.52
N HIS A 2 5.44 -1.86 -16.42
CA HIS A 2 5.86 -3.28 -16.43
C HIS A 2 5.03 -4.19 -15.51
N ILE A 3 3.86 -3.72 -15.05
CA ILE A 3 2.91 -4.59 -14.33
C ILE A 3 2.29 -5.53 -15.37
N THR A 4 2.58 -6.82 -15.26
CA THR A 4 2.05 -7.84 -16.18
C THR A 4 0.66 -8.30 -15.74
N GLU A 5 0.00 -9.09 -16.59
CA GLU A 5 -1.28 -9.69 -16.22
C GLU A 5 -1.12 -10.69 -15.06
N GLU A 6 0.01 -11.39 -14.98
CA GLU A 6 0.37 -12.28 -13.88
C GLU A 6 0.51 -11.51 -12.56
N ASP A 7 1.17 -10.36 -12.58
CA ASP A 7 1.25 -9.48 -11.40
C ASP A 7 -0.14 -9.05 -10.94
N VAL A 8 -1.04 -8.69 -11.87
CA VAL A 8 -2.42 -8.31 -11.56
C VAL A 8 -3.19 -9.49 -10.95
N LYS A 9 -3.04 -10.69 -11.51
CA LYS A 9 -3.66 -11.91 -10.95
C LYS A 9 -3.16 -12.19 -9.54
N LEU A 10 -1.85 -12.05 -9.28
CA LEU A 10 -1.26 -12.19 -7.95
C LEU A 10 -1.82 -11.14 -6.97
N ILE A 11 -1.91 -9.87 -7.39
CA ILE A 11 -2.48 -8.79 -6.58
C ILE A 11 -3.95 -9.09 -6.23
N LEU A 12 -4.74 -9.54 -7.20
CA LEU A 12 -6.14 -9.91 -6.97
C LEU A 12 -6.25 -11.07 -5.98
N ALA A 13 -5.44 -12.12 -6.15
CA ALA A 13 -5.41 -13.29 -5.27
C ALA A 13 -5.00 -12.97 -3.83
N ASN A 14 -4.17 -11.95 -3.60
CA ASN A 14 -3.76 -11.52 -2.26
C ASN A 14 -4.65 -10.39 -1.68
N SER A 15 -5.55 -9.83 -2.49
CA SER A 15 -6.49 -8.80 -2.05
C SER A 15 -7.69 -9.41 -1.33
N SER A 16 -8.53 -8.57 -0.72
CA SER A 16 -9.81 -9.02 -0.13
C SER A 16 -10.79 -9.59 -1.17
N TYR A 17 -10.47 -9.54 -2.46
CA TYR A 17 -11.22 -10.15 -3.56
C TYR A 17 -10.89 -11.65 -3.78
N SER A 18 -9.90 -12.21 -3.08
CA SER A 18 -9.42 -13.58 -3.25
C SER A 18 -10.50 -14.67 -3.18
N ASN A 19 -11.62 -14.38 -2.50
CA ASN A 19 -12.75 -15.31 -2.34
C ASN A 19 -13.82 -15.18 -3.43
N ASN A 20 -13.70 -14.23 -4.36
CA ASN A 20 -14.63 -14.05 -5.47
C ASN A 20 -13.99 -14.59 -6.77
N GLU A 21 -14.61 -15.58 -7.40
CA GLU A 21 -14.22 -16.10 -8.74
C GLU A 21 -14.53 -15.10 -9.86
N GLY A 22 -14.10 -13.84 -9.71
CA GLY A 22 -14.25 -12.85 -10.77
C GLY A 22 -13.28 -13.08 -11.90
N VAL A 23 -13.73 -12.83 -13.12
CA VAL A 23 -12.88 -12.86 -14.31
C VAL A 23 -12.25 -11.47 -14.50
N LEU A 24 -10.92 -11.42 -14.55
CA LEU A 24 -10.18 -10.22 -14.95
C LEU A 24 -10.60 -9.80 -16.36
N ARG A 25 -11.07 -8.56 -16.54
CA ARG A 25 -11.46 -8.03 -17.85
C ARG A 25 -10.40 -7.10 -18.42
N THR A 26 -9.94 -6.16 -17.61
CA THR A 26 -8.94 -5.18 -18.01
C THR A 26 -8.28 -4.58 -16.78
N TYR A 27 -7.10 -4.00 -16.97
CA TYR A 27 -6.42 -3.24 -15.96
C TYR A 27 -5.71 -2.04 -16.59
N GLN A 28 -5.49 -1.02 -15.77
CA GLN A 28 -4.79 0.19 -16.16
C GLN A 28 -3.85 0.63 -15.06
N VAL A 29 -2.61 0.88 -15.45
CA VAL A 29 -1.59 1.51 -14.60
C VAL A 29 -1.43 2.96 -15.04
N ARG A 30 -1.26 3.84 -14.06
CA ARG A 30 -0.92 5.25 -14.28
C ARG A 30 0.00 5.71 -13.17
N TYR A 31 0.78 6.76 -13.42
CA TYR A 31 1.43 7.49 -12.34
C TYR A 31 0.42 7.96 -11.29
N ALA A 32 0.81 7.90 -10.03
CA ALA A 32 -0.06 8.28 -8.92
C ALA A 32 -0.26 9.79 -8.79
N SER A 33 0.60 10.58 -9.43
CA SER A 33 0.57 12.04 -9.41
C SER A 33 1.35 12.58 -10.61
N ASP A 34 0.83 13.65 -11.22
CA ASP A 34 1.52 14.40 -12.27
C ASP A 34 2.62 15.32 -11.69
N LYS A 35 2.61 15.53 -10.36
CA LYS A 35 3.64 16.24 -9.61
C LYS A 35 4.61 15.25 -8.97
N MET A 36 5.83 15.72 -8.67
CA MET A 36 6.80 14.95 -7.90
C MET A 36 6.19 14.49 -6.57
N LEU A 37 5.98 13.19 -6.46
CA LEU A 37 5.50 12.53 -5.26
C LEU A 37 6.65 11.69 -4.73
N GLY A 38 7.07 11.94 -3.48
CA GLY A 38 8.26 11.34 -2.89
C GLY A 38 9.58 11.67 -3.61
N PHE A 39 10.70 11.24 -3.02
CA PHE A 39 12.04 11.47 -3.59
C PHE A 39 12.62 10.22 -4.25
N LEU A 40 12.56 9.06 -3.57
CA LEU A 40 13.35 7.86 -3.91
C LEU A 40 12.60 6.76 -4.66
N ALA A 41 11.29 6.85 -4.81
CA ALA A 41 10.47 5.81 -5.44
C ALA A 41 9.57 6.41 -6.51
N ASP A 42 9.18 5.56 -7.46
CA ASP A 42 8.12 5.86 -8.41
C ASP A 42 6.80 5.33 -7.85
N TYR A 43 5.71 6.06 -8.08
CA TYR A 43 4.40 5.75 -7.50
C TYR A 43 3.36 5.62 -8.60
N TYR A 44 2.59 4.53 -8.53
CA TYR A 44 1.55 4.22 -9.52
C TYR A 44 0.21 3.92 -8.85
N LYS A 45 -0.84 4.07 -9.64
CA LYS A 45 -2.20 3.62 -9.34
C LYS A 45 -2.55 2.53 -10.34
N LEU A 46 -2.93 1.37 -9.82
CA LEU A 46 -3.45 0.26 -10.60
C LEU A 46 -4.96 0.20 -10.40
N LYS A 47 -5.71 0.36 -11.49
CA LYS A 47 -7.15 0.10 -11.53
C LYS A 47 -7.38 -1.22 -12.24
N VAL A 48 -8.13 -2.12 -11.61
CA VAL A 48 -8.46 -3.44 -12.14
C VAL A 48 -9.97 -3.56 -12.26
N VAL A 49 -10.46 -3.97 -13.42
CA VAL A 49 -11.88 -4.24 -13.67
C VAL A 49 -12.07 -5.74 -13.73
N VAL A 50 -12.91 -6.24 -12.83
CA VAL A 50 -13.30 -7.65 -12.76
C VAL A 50 -14.81 -7.77 -13.00
N THR A 51 -15.24 -8.87 -13.60
CA THR A 51 -16.64 -9.26 -13.68
C THR A 51 -16.92 -10.32 -12.61
N GLU A 52 -17.86 -10.05 -11.72
CA GLU A 52 -18.33 -10.99 -10.69
C GLU A 52 -19.25 -12.07 -11.31
N LYS A 53 -19.55 -13.14 -10.55
CA LYS A 53 -20.36 -14.28 -11.04
C LYS A 53 -21.77 -13.89 -11.51
N ASN A 54 -22.31 -12.82 -10.96
CA ASN A 54 -23.60 -12.24 -11.30
C ASN A 54 -23.53 -11.28 -12.51
N ASP A 55 -22.40 -11.27 -13.23
CA ASP A 55 -22.09 -10.38 -14.36
C ASP A 55 -21.92 -8.89 -13.98
N ASP A 56 -21.91 -8.56 -12.69
CA ASP A 56 -21.63 -7.20 -12.23
C ASP A 56 -20.17 -6.83 -12.44
N LYS A 57 -19.95 -5.58 -12.83
CA LYS A 57 -18.60 -5.01 -12.98
C LYS A 57 -18.16 -4.38 -11.68
N LYS A 58 -16.97 -4.77 -11.20
CA LYS A 58 -16.34 -4.20 -10.03
C LYS A 58 -14.99 -3.61 -10.36
N VAL A 59 -14.72 -2.43 -9.81
CA VAL A 59 -13.45 -1.73 -9.97
C VAL A 59 -12.68 -1.79 -8.67
N LEU A 60 -11.49 -2.35 -8.72
CA LEU A 60 -10.54 -2.43 -7.61
C LEU A 60 -9.40 -1.44 -7.88
N SER A 61 -8.95 -0.75 -6.83
CA SER A 61 -7.87 0.23 -6.92
C SER A 61 -6.76 -0.09 -5.94
N PHE A 62 -5.53 -0.06 -6.43
CA PHE A 62 -4.32 -0.35 -5.68
C PHE A 62 -3.29 0.75 -5.87
N PHE A 63 -2.47 0.96 -4.84
CA PHE A 63 -1.33 1.86 -4.88
C PHE A 63 -0.05 1.05 -4.96
N ILE A 64 0.85 1.43 -5.87
CA ILE A 64 2.11 0.74 -6.09
C ILE A 64 3.25 1.71 -5.81
N LYS A 65 4.18 1.29 -4.97
CA LYS A 65 5.46 1.97 -4.74
C LYS A 65 6.56 1.11 -5.32
N ALA A 66 7.29 1.63 -6.30
CA ALA A 66 8.30 0.88 -7.04
C ALA A 66 9.67 1.55 -6.94
N VAL A 67 10.73 0.74 -7.04
CA VAL A 67 12.07 1.24 -7.29
C VAL A 67 12.06 1.95 -8.65
N SER A 68 12.62 3.16 -8.70
CA SER A 68 12.62 3.96 -9.91
C SER A 68 13.40 3.26 -11.01
N ARG A 69 12.76 3.03 -12.16
CA ARG A 69 13.44 2.49 -13.37
C ARG A 69 13.88 3.59 -14.34
N THR A 70 13.31 4.78 -14.19
CA THR A 70 13.58 5.92 -15.08
C THR A 70 14.73 6.80 -14.59
N ASN A 71 15.05 6.73 -13.29
CA ASN A 71 16.15 7.46 -12.67
C ASN A 71 17.10 6.48 -11.96
N ALA A 72 18.25 6.25 -12.60
CA ALA A 72 19.27 5.32 -12.12
C ALA A 72 19.90 5.75 -10.79
N SER A 73 20.09 7.05 -10.55
CA SER A 73 20.64 7.55 -9.28
C SER A 73 19.71 7.28 -8.10
N LYS A 74 18.39 7.44 -8.29
CA LYS A 74 17.38 7.05 -7.28
C LYS A 74 17.45 5.55 -7.01
N ALA A 75 17.46 4.73 -8.08
CA ALA A 75 17.53 3.28 -7.97
C ALA A 75 18.79 2.81 -7.22
N GLN A 76 19.93 3.40 -7.55
CA GLN A 76 21.21 3.12 -6.92
C GLN A 76 21.18 3.47 -5.43
N MET A 77 20.67 4.64 -5.05
CA MET A 77 20.55 5.02 -3.64
C MET A 77 19.62 4.07 -2.87
N VAL A 78 18.48 3.69 -3.46
CA VAL A 78 17.55 2.71 -2.85
C VAL A 78 18.23 1.37 -2.61
N LYS A 79 19.05 0.90 -3.56
CA LYS A 79 19.82 -0.34 -3.47
C LYS A 79 20.93 -0.24 -2.42
N GLU A 80 21.74 0.81 -2.45
CA GLU A 80 22.86 1.01 -1.51
C GLU A 80 22.39 1.09 -0.06
N LEU A 81 21.26 1.75 0.20
CA LEU A 81 20.69 1.89 1.53
C LEU A 81 19.75 0.73 1.93
N ASN A 82 19.54 -0.22 1.02
CA ASN A 82 18.63 -1.36 1.15
C ASN A 82 17.20 -0.96 1.54
N LEU A 83 16.69 0.17 1.00
CA LEU A 83 15.43 0.77 1.45
C LEU A 83 14.21 -0.06 1.04
N PHE A 84 14.22 -0.59 -0.17
CA PHE A 84 13.12 -1.42 -0.68
C PHE A 84 12.95 -2.68 0.17
N GLU A 85 14.04 -3.42 0.43
CA GLU A 85 13.99 -4.64 1.23
C GLU A 85 13.58 -4.37 2.68
N LYS A 86 14.08 -3.29 3.30
CA LYS A 86 13.66 -2.88 4.65
C LYS A 86 12.16 -2.59 4.71
N GLU A 87 11.64 -1.87 3.73
CA GLU A 87 10.21 -1.55 3.65
C GLU A 87 9.36 -2.80 3.38
N LEU A 88 9.78 -3.64 2.45
CA LEU A 88 9.12 -4.91 2.15
C LEU A 88 9.11 -5.82 3.39
N HIS A 89 10.24 -5.97 4.07
CA HIS A 89 10.34 -6.75 5.30
C HIS A 89 9.41 -6.22 6.39
N PHE A 90 9.38 -4.89 6.57
CA PHE A 90 8.47 -4.27 7.53
C PHE A 90 7.01 -4.60 7.21
N TYR A 91 6.55 -4.42 5.97
CA TYR A 91 5.13 -4.61 5.64
C TYR A 91 4.70 -6.07 5.49
N SER A 92 5.58 -6.94 4.99
CA SER A 92 5.24 -8.33 4.71
C SER A 92 5.37 -9.26 5.92
N ILE A 93 6.22 -8.88 6.89
CA ILE A 93 6.54 -9.69 8.08
C ILE A 93 6.17 -8.92 9.34
N ILE A 94 6.90 -7.87 9.69
CA ILE A 94 6.74 -7.17 10.99
C ILE A 94 5.30 -6.66 11.17
N LYS A 95 4.74 -6.01 10.15
CA LYS A 95 3.43 -5.38 10.20
C LYS A 95 2.30 -6.39 10.44
N LYS A 96 2.43 -7.62 9.94
CA LYS A 96 1.47 -8.71 10.17
C LYS A 96 1.47 -9.15 11.62
N GLU A 97 2.64 -9.23 12.23
CA GLU A 97 2.77 -9.55 13.65
C GLU A 97 2.23 -8.44 14.56
N LEU A 98 2.27 -7.19 14.07
CA LEU A 98 1.68 -6.03 14.74
C LEU A 98 0.18 -5.85 14.46
N ASP A 99 -0.45 -6.72 13.65
CA ASP A 99 -1.90 -6.64 13.42
C ASP A 99 -2.67 -7.29 14.57
N ILE A 100 -3.34 -6.45 15.35
CA ILE A 100 -4.16 -6.87 16.49
C ILE A 100 -5.62 -6.94 16.06
N PRO A 101 -6.29 -8.11 16.17
CA PRO A 101 -7.71 -8.24 15.88
C PRO A 101 -8.56 -7.24 16.66
N GLY A 102 -9.50 -6.58 15.97
CA GLY A 102 -10.39 -5.58 16.56
C GLY A 102 -9.77 -4.19 16.73
N LEU A 103 -8.46 -4.02 16.56
CA LEU A 103 -7.82 -2.72 16.60
C LEU A 103 -7.94 -2.00 15.26
N LYS A 104 -8.35 -0.73 15.27
CA LYS A 104 -8.42 0.08 14.04
C LYS A 104 -7.01 0.20 13.41
N PRO A 105 -6.84 -0.08 12.10
CA PRO A 105 -5.53 -0.01 11.45
C PRO A 105 -4.91 1.38 11.55
N TRP A 106 -3.58 1.40 11.52
CA TRP A 106 -2.75 2.61 11.58
C TRP A 106 -1.89 2.81 10.32
N SER A 107 -1.95 1.89 9.36
CA SER A 107 -1.31 2.01 8.04
C SER A 107 -2.24 1.51 6.94
N ALA A 108 -1.88 1.76 5.68
CA ALA A 108 -2.50 1.07 4.55
C ALA A 108 -2.27 -0.45 4.66
N LYS A 109 -3.22 -1.24 4.15
CA LYS A 109 -3.07 -2.69 4.06
C LYS A 109 -2.02 -3.04 2.99
N PHE A 110 -1.04 -3.86 3.36
CA PHE A 110 -0.15 -4.53 2.41
C PHE A 110 -0.94 -5.56 1.62
N ILE A 111 -0.82 -5.54 0.29
CA ILE A 111 -1.53 -6.45 -0.61
C ILE A 111 -0.57 -7.50 -1.16
N SER A 112 0.50 -7.06 -1.84
CA SER A 112 1.45 -7.99 -2.44
C SER A 112 2.84 -7.37 -2.60
N ALA A 113 3.84 -8.23 -2.66
CA ALA A 113 5.17 -7.87 -3.15
C ALA A 113 5.29 -8.29 -4.61
N LEU A 114 5.97 -7.47 -5.41
CA LEU A 114 6.46 -7.77 -6.75
C LEU A 114 7.99 -7.66 -6.73
N ASN A 115 8.66 -7.99 -7.84
CA ASN A 115 10.13 -8.02 -7.91
C ASN A 115 10.82 -6.73 -7.45
N ASP A 116 10.27 -5.56 -7.80
CA ASP A 116 10.83 -4.25 -7.47
C ASP A 116 9.74 -3.25 -7.04
N ALA A 117 8.60 -3.76 -6.59
CA ALA A 117 7.49 -2.93 -6.15
C ALA A 117 6.70 -3.55 -4.99
N ILE A 118 6.11 -2.69 -4.18
CA ILE A 118 5.21 -3.04 -3.09
C ILE A 118 3.82 -2.52 -3.43
N VAL A 119 2.82 -3.39 -3.31
CA VAL A 119 1.42 -3.08 -3.61
C VAL A 119 0.65 -2.94 -2.31
N PHE A 120 -0.05 -1.81 -2.19
CA PHE A 120 -0.85 -1.43 -1.05
C PHE A 120 -2.30 -1.19 -1.46
N GLN A 121 -3.18 -1.21 -0.47
CA GLN A 121 -4.52 -0.65 -0.60
C GLN A 121 -4.43 0.83 -1.00
N ASP A 122 -5.25 1.22 -1.97
CA ASP A 122 -5.33 2.62 -2.37
C ASP A 122 -6.15 3.44 -1.38
N LEU A 123 -5.48 4.24 -0.54
CA LEU A 123 -6.16 5.13 0.40
C LEU A 123 -6.95 6.26 -0.27
N ASN A 124 -6.58 6.70 -1.48
CA ASN A 124 -7.38 7.72 -2.19
C ASN A 124 -8.70 7.14 -2.68
N ALA A 125 -8.73 5.85 -3.05
CA ALA A 125 -9.97 5.15 -3.39
C ALA A 125 -10.89 4.95 -2.17
N LEU A 126 -10.34 5.07 -0.95
CA LEU A 126 -11.10 5.13 0.30
C LEU A 126 -11.37 6.57 0.77
N GLU A 127 -11.24 7.54 -0.13
CA GLU A 127 -11.51 8.97 0.12
C GLU A 127 -10.55 9.66 1.11
N TYR A 128 -9.44 9.03 1.49
CA TYR A 128 -8.40 9.72 2.26
C TYR A 128 -7.71 10.76 1.38
N LYS A 129 -7.43 11.92 1.99
CA LYS A 129 -6.75 13.05 1.37
C LYS A 129 -5.47 13.36 2.10
N LEU A 130 -4.43 13.68 1.34
CA LEU A 130 -3.22 14.26 1.90
C LEU A 130 -3.51 15.73 2.21
N ARG A 131 -3.26 16.14 3.46
CA ARG A 131 -3.39 17.55 3.84
C ARG A 131 -2.18 18.34 3.34
N ASP A 132 -2.37 19.64 3.12
CA ASP A 132 -1.25 20.52 2.79
C ASP A 132 -0.20 20.46 3.92
N LYS A 133 1.05 20.17 3.56
CA LYS A 133 2.17 20.07 4.49
C LYS A 133 2.55 21.41 5.12
N PHE A 134 2.11 22.52 4.54
CA PHE A 134 2.33 23.86 5.07
C PHE A 134 1.24 24.29 6.05
N GLU A 135 0.14 23.54 6.14
CA GLU A 135 -0.92 23.75 7.11
C GLU A 135 -0.70 22.90 8.37
N ARG A 136 -0.92 23.51 9.53
CA ARG A 136 -0.93 22.78 10.80
C ARG A 136 -2.21 21.96 10.93
N PHE A 137 -2.14 20.85 11.65
CA PHE A 137 -3.33 20.14 12.07
C PHE A 137 -4.14 20.99 13.05
N ASP A 138 -5.45 21.06 12.82
CA ASP A 138 -6.39 21.50 13.84
C ASP A 138 -6.49 20.47 14.98
N MET A 139 -7.27 20.80 16.01
CA MET A 139 -7.41 19.96 17.20
C MET A 139 -7.96 18.57 16.85
N ALA A 140 -8.97 18.48 15.97
CA ALA A 140 -9.58 17.21 15.60
C ALA A 140 -8.57 16.29 14.88
N HIS A 141 -7.79 16.84 13.95
CA HIS A 141 -6.74 16.10 13.24
C HIS A 141 -5.59 15.72 14.17
N THR A 142 -5.20 16.61 15.07
CA THR A 142 -4.16 16.33 16.09
C THR A 142 -4.57 15.15 16.97
N ILE A 143 -5.80 15.15 17.48
CA ILE A 143 -6.34 14.03 18.27
C ILE A 143 -6.36 12.74 17.43
N GLN A 144 -6.76 12.80 16.15
CA GLN A 144 -6.79 11.62 15.29
C GLN A 144 -5.38 11.06 15.00
N ALA A 145 -4.39 11.93 14.82
CA ALA A 145 -2.99 11.55 14.66
C ALA A 145 -2.44 10.90 15.94
N LEU A 146 -2.67 11.51 17.10
CA LEU A 146 -2.24 10.98 18.40
C LEU A 146 -2.90 9.63 18.70
N ARG A 147 -4.20 9.47 18.44
CA ARG A 147 -4.89 8.17 18.56
C ARG A 147 -4.26 7.12 17.66
N THR A 148 -3.83 7.49 16.46
CA THR A 148 -3.20 6.56 15.51
C THR A 148 -1.81 6.15 15.97
N LEU A 149 -1.00 7.09 16.46
CA LEU A 149 0.29 6.81 17.08
C LEU A 149 0.15 5.92 18.32
N ALA A 150 -0.85 6.18 19.17
CA ALA A 150 -1.13 5.35 20.34
C ALA A 150 -1.44 3.90 19.96
N ARG A 151 -2.25 3.67 18.91
CA ARG A 151 -2.51 2.31 18.39
C ARG A 151 -1.25 1.65 17.84
N PHE A 152 -0.42 2.39 17.11
CA PHE A 152 0.86 1.88 16.61
C PHE A 152 1.79 1.44 17.75
N HIS A 153 2.01 2.30 18.75
CA HIS A 153 2.86 1.98 19.90
C HIS A 153 2.30 0.83 20.76
N ALA A 154 0.98 0.82 20.99
CA ALA A 154 0.34 -0.29 21.70
C ALA A 154 0.53 -1.61 20.93
N SER A 155 0.46 -1.58 19.60
CA SER A 155 0.69 -2.78 18.77
C SER A 155 2.10 -3.34 18.96
N SER A 156 3.12 -2.48 18.97
CA SER A 156 4.50 -2.93 19.22
C SER A 156 4.71 -3.47 20.64
N ILE A 157 4.10 -2.85 21.66
CA ILE A 157 4.25 -3.31 23.04
C ILE A 157 3.59 -4.68 23.22
N ILE A 158 2.36 -4.85 22.73
CA ILE A 158 1.64 -6.12 22.80
C ILE A 158 2.41 -7.23 22.10
N PHE A 159 3.00 -6.94 20.94
CA PHE A 159 3.85 -7.90 20.23
C PHE A 159 5.04 -8.37 21.06
N GLU A 160 5.76 -7.44 21.72
CA GLU A 160 6.90 -7.79 22.58
C GLU A 160 6.47 -8.57 23.83
N GLU A 161 5.38 -8.17 24.50
CA GLU A 161 4.88 -8.86 25.69
C GLU A 161 4.42 -10.29 25.38
N ASN A 162 3.85 -10.55 24.20
CA ASN A 162 3.43 -11.89 23.79
C ASN A 162 4.58 -12.85 23.47
N ARG A 163 5.82 -12.35 23.36
CA ARG A 163 7.03 -13.15 23.05
C ARG A 163 7.90 -13.42 24.27
N LYS A 164 7.55 -12.87 25.43
CA LYS A 164 8.16 -13.20 26.73
C LYS A 164 7.63 -14.54 27.23
#